data_AF-A0A6V7TWI6-F1
#
_entry.id   AF-A0A6V7TWI6-F1
#
_cell.length_a   1.000
_cell.length_b   1.000
_cell.length_c   1.000
_cell.angle_alpha   90.00
_cell.angle_beta   90.00
_cell.angle_gamma   90.00
#
_symmetry.space_group_name_H-M   'P 1'
#
loop_
_entity.id
_entity.type
_entity.pdbx_description
1 polymer ?
#
loop_
_entity_poly.entity_id
_entity_poly.type
_entity_poly.pdbx_seq_one_letter_code
_entity_poly.pdbx_strand_id
1 'polypeptide(L)'
;MNKNLKNLILLKNSSLIFQQNFHLGAPLCFHFMKKQVAVDPEIAKIREERKRRKLEKAILKLKQFGKKPKPVEEIGIDVKLINTLDTRKREPAPINEEDEIKRIVILKEYARSRVLLANENVRWIKDATKRQFRALEALKMVSPELYKSAVSNENCGLPSIMEGPSLTPPIEGYKSPDGDYKDITKQWVQPELPLLIKKFGVGRLIKTPTFQKKLLEQRKSQEGENKKEEEPKKKTATA
;
A
#
# COMPACT_ATOMS: atom_id res chain seq x y z
N MET A 1 -93.53 -7.61 54.80
CA MET A 1 -94.64 -8.13 53.98
C MET A 1 -94.72 -7.36 52.68
N ASN A 2 -94.49 -8.07 51.58
CA ASN A 2 -95.20 -7.99 50.30
C ASN A 2 -95.46 -6.65 49.57
N LYS A 3 -95.08 -6.72 48.28
CA LYS A 3 -95.65 -6.11 47.06
C LYS A 3 -95.23 -4.67 46.77
N ASN A 4 -95.17 -4.19 45.52
CA ASN A 4 -94.87 -4.73 44.20
C ASN A 4 -95.08 -3.52 43.26
N LEU A 5 -94.15 -3.29 42.33
CA LEU A 5 -94.41 -2.88 40.95
C LEU A 5 -94.95 -1.47 40.59
N LYS A 6 -94.21 -0.91 39.60
CA LYS A 6 -94.64 -0.16 38.39
C LYS A 6 -94.69 1.37 38.47
N ASN A 7 -93.74 2.02 37.78
CA ASN A 7 -93.91 2.79 36.53
C ASN A 7 -92.61 3.57 36.24
N LEU A 8 -91.80 3.22 35.24
CA LEU A 8 -91.86 3.59 33.81
C LEU A 8 -91.72 5.12 33.54
N ILE A 9 -90.50 5.48 33.11
CA ILE A 9 -90.09 6.45 32.08
C ILE A 9 -90.39 7.95 32.30
N LEU A 10 -89.31 8.76 32.32
CA LEU A 10 -89.09 9.87 31.36
C LEU A 10 -87.64 10.41 31.39
N LEU A 11 -86.83 9.86 30.48
CA LEU A 11 -85.85 10.50 29.59
C LEU A 11 -85.00 11.70 30.10
N LYS A 12 -83.70 11.43 30.31
CA LYS A 12 -82.57 12.32 29.94
C LYS A 12 -81.64 11.48 29.05
N ASN A 13 -81.73 11.61 27.73
CA ASN A 13 -81.00 12.55 26.88
C ASN A 13 -79.50 12.28 26.76
N SER A 14 -79.06 12.32 25.50
CA SER A 14 -77.71 12.24 24.93
C SER A 14 -76.99 10.90 25.14
N SER A 15 -77.10 9.92 24.24
CA SER A 15 -76.54 9.88 22.88
C SER A 15 -75.04 10.17 22.81
N LEU A 16 -74.34 9.20 22.22
CA LEU A 16 -72.97 9.23 21.69
C LEU A 16 -71.87 8.77 22.66
N ILE A 17 -71.84 7.44 22.78
CA ILE A 17 -70.62 6.64 22.88
C ILE A 17 -69.68 7.09 21.76
N PHE A 18 -68.63 7.83 22.11
CA PHE A 18 -67.42 7.90 21.31
C PHE A 18 -66.28 7.42 22.19
N GLN A 19 -65.91 6.15 22.00
CA GLN A 19 -64.69 5.59 22.56
C GLN A 19 -63.49 6.29 21.89
N GLN A 20 -62.96 7.33 22.54
CA GLN A 20 -61.59 7.75 22.32
C GLN A 20 -60.71 7.00 23.31
N ASN A 21 -60.12 5.91 22.85
CA ASN A 21 -58.93 5.33 23.45
C ASN A 21 -57.81 6.38 23.35
N PHE A 22 -57.65 7.20 24.37
CA PHE A 22 -56.43 7.97 24.56
C PHE A 22 -55.30 6.97 24.82
N HIS A 23 -54.49 6.68 23.81
CA HIS A 23 -53.16 6.14 24.03
C HIS A 23 -52.35 7.21 24.77
N LEU A 24 -52.41 7.20 26.10
CA LEU A 24 -51.40 7.83 26.94
C LEU A 24 -50.08 7.09 26.66
N GLY A 25 -49.35 7.54 25.65
CA GLY A 25 -47.93 7.22 25.55
C GLY A 25 -47.28 7.60 26.88
N ALA A 26 -46.45 6.71 27.42
CA ALA A 26 -45.74 6.96 28.67
C ALA A 26 -45.10 8.36 28.62
N PRO A 27 -45.29 9.21 29.64
CA PRO A 27 -44.57 10.48 29.67
C PRO A 27 -43.08 10.12 29.71
N LEU A 28 -42.35 10.41 28.64
CA LEU A 28 -40.90 10.56 28.74
C LEU A 28 -40.69 11.66 29.76
N CYS A 29 -40.41 11.27 30.99
CA CYS A 29 -40.10 12.17 32.08
C CYS A 29 -38.74 12.80 31.75
N PHE A 30 -38.75 13.87 30.94
CA PHE A 30 -37.59 14.71 30.61
C PHE A 30 -37.03 15.46 31.85
N HIS A 31 -37.60 15.19 33.03
CA HIS A 31 -37.39 15.91 34.29
C HIS A 31 -35.99 15.80 34.89
N PHE A 32 -35.06 15.09 34.23
CA PHE A 32 -33.65 15.02 34.63
C PHE A 32 -32.66 15.22 33.48
N MET A 33 -33.07 15.87 32.38
CA MET A 33 -32.09 16.27 31.35
C MET A 33 -31.52 17.65 31.69
N LYS A 34 -30.29 17.67 32.23
CA LYS A 34 -29.54 18.90 32.47
C LYS A 34 -29.43 19.70 31.17
N LYS A 35 -29.78 21.00 31.20
CA LYS A 35 -29.60 21.92 30.07
C LYS A 35 -28.14 21.87 29.61
N GLN A 36 -27.91 21.66 28.33
CA GLN A 36 -26.55 21.73 27.78
C GLN A 36 -26.05 23.16 27.90
N VAL A 37 -24.96 23.34 28.64
CA VAL A 37 -24.32 24.64 28.82
C VAL A 37 -23.40 24.88 27.62
N ALA A 38 -23.55 26.05 27.00
CA ALA A 38 -22.64 26.49 25.94
C ALA A 38 -21.21 26.55 26.51
N VAL A 39 -20.25 25.97 25.78
CA VAL A 39 -18.85 26.00 26.20
C VAL A 39 -18.29 27.39 25.93
N ASP A 40 -17.56 27.95 26.90
CA ASP A 40 -16.89 29.24 26.74
C ASP A 40 -16.01 29.28 25.47
N PRO A 41 -15.99 30.41 24.74
CA PRO A 41 -15.30 30.51 23.45
C PRO A 41 -13.79 30.25 23.58
N GLU A 42 -13.17 30.63 24.70
CA GLU A 42 -11.74 30.40 24.95
C GLU A 42 -11.44 28.92 25.20
N ILE A 43 -12.28 28.23 25.96
CA ILE A 43 -12.14 26.79 26.22
C ILE A 43 -12.33 26.00 24.92
N ALA A 44 -13.23 26.44 24.04
CA ALA A 44 -13.42 25.84 22.71
C ALA A 44 -12.16 25.97 21.84
N LYS A 45 -11.56 27.16 21.76
CA LYS A 45 -10.30 27.42 21.02
C LYS A 45 -9.15 26.56 21.54
N ILE A 46 -8.95 26.50 22.86
CA ILE A 46 -7.91 25.67 23.48
C ILE A 46 -8.12 24.18 23.16
N ARG A 47 -9.37 23.70 23.18
CA ARG A 47 -9.68 22.30 22.82
C ARG A 47 -9.34 22.04 21.36
N GLU A 48 -9.66 22.95 20.46
CA GLU A 48 -9.38 22.85 19.02
C GLU A 48 -7.89 22.87 18.70
N GLU A 49 -7.12 23.79 19.30
CA GLU A 49 -5.66 23.85 19.16
C GLU A 49 -4.98 22.56 19.62
N ARG A 50 -5.43 21.97 20.73
CA ARG A 50 -4.93 20.64 21.16
C ARG A 50 -5.22 19.56 20.13
N LYS A 51 -6.34 19.63 19.39
CA LYS A 51 -6.64 18.66 18.32
C LYS A 51 -5.70 18.87 17.14
N ARG A 52 -5.52 20.13 16.74
CA ARG A 52 -4.64 20.53 15.65
C ARG A 52 -3.20 20.06 15.88
N ARG A 53 -2.64 20.33 17.07
CA ARG A 53 -1.28 19.87 17.44
C ARG A 53 -1.14 18.34 17.39
N LYS A 54 -2.18 17.59 17.78
CA LYS A 54 -2.17 16.11 17.71
C LYS A 54 -2.20 15.61 16.27
N LEU A 55 -3.00 16.26 15.41
CA LEU A 55 -3.06 15.96 13.98
C LEU A 55 -1.73 16.28 13.27
N GLU A 56 -1.15 17.44 13.56
CA GLU A 56 0.16 17.85 13.01
C GLU A 56 1.26 16.85 13.36
N LYS A 57 1.34 16.42 14.63
CA LYS A 57 2.29 15.38 15.07
C LYS A 57 2.07 14.04 14.38
N ALA A 58 0.81 13.64 14.16
CA ALA A 58 0.49 12.40 13.46
C ALA A 58 0.89 12.47 11.99
N ILE A 59 0.60 13.59 11.31
CA ILE A 59 1.00 13.86 9.93
C ILE A 59 2.52 13.83 9.79
N LEU A 60 3.25 14.47 10.71
CA LEU A 60 4.71 14.51 10.67
C LEU A 60 5.32 13.10 10.78
N LYS A 61 4.77 12.24 11.64
CA LYS A 61 5.22 10.85 11.75
C LYS A 61 4.88 10.01 10.53
N LEU A 62 3.67 10.16 9.98
CA LEU A 62 3.27 9.50 8.73
C LEU A 62 4.21 9.90 7.58
N LYS A 63 4.53 11.19 7.45
CA LYS A 63 5.53 11.68 6.49
C LYS A 63 6.91 11.07 6.73
N GLN A 64 7.32 10.89 7.99
CA GLN A 64 8.60 10.24 8.32
C GLN A 64 8.61 8.75 7.96
N PHE A 65 7.52 8.01 8.17
CA PHE A 65 7.41 6.60 7.77
C PHE A 65 7.33 6.44 6.25
N GLY A 66 6.60 7.32 5.54
CA GLY A 66 6.49 7.32 4.09
C GLY A 66 7.83 7.47 3.37
N LYS A 67 8.81 8.13 4.00
CA LYS A 67 10.17 8.31 3.47
C LYS A 67 11.10 7.13 3.73
N LYS A 68 10.72 6.16 4.57
CA LYS A 68 11.58 5.01 4.85
C LYS A 68 11.51 4.04 3.65
N PRO A 69 12.63 3.74 2.98
CA PRO A 69 12.64 2.74 1.93
C PRO A 69 12.33 1.36 2.52
N LYS A 70 11.83 0.47 1.67
CA LYS A 70 11.70 -0.95 2.02
C LYS A 70 13.12 -1.49 2.29
N PRO A 71 13.31 -2.33 3.32
CA PRO A 71 14.61 -2.95 3.55
C PRO A 71 14.96 -3.87 2.36
N VAL A 72 16.23 -3.87 1.97
CA VAL A 72 16.76 -4.77 0.93
C VAL A 72 17.32 -6.00 1.64
N GLU A 73 16.65 -7.14 1.46
CA GLU A 73 16.98 -8.37 2.19
C GLU A 73 18.38 -8.89 1.84
N GLU A 74 18.80 -8.77 0.59
CA GLU A 74 20.09 -9.27 0.07
C GLU A 74 21.33 -8.55 0.63
N ILE A 75 21.17 -7.30 1.09
CA ILE A 75 22.28 -6.51 1.65
C ILE A 75 22.57 -6.93 3.10
N GLY A 76 21.56 -7.40 3.82
CA GLY A 76 21.67 -7.79 5.23
C GLY A 76 22.08 -9.24 5.41
N ILE A 77 22.77 -9.54 6.51
CA ILE A 77 22.98 -10.92 6.94
C ILE A 77 21.73 -11.39 7.69
N ASP A 78 21.23 -12.56 7.32
CA ASP A 78 20.10 -13.18 8.01
C ASP A 78 20.44 -13.49 9.48
N VAL A 79 19.56 -13.08 10.39
CA VAL A 79 19.70 -13.33 11.85
C VAL A 79 19.85 -14.82 12.17
N LYS A 80 19.16 -15.68 11.40
CA LYS A 80 19.27 -17.15 11.53
C LYS A 80 20.68 -17.66 11.24
N LEU A 81 21.36 -17.04 10.27
CA LEU A 81 22.74 -17.41 9.93
C LEU A 81 23.68 -17.00 11.04
N ILE A 82 23.54 -15.79 11.59
CA ILE A 82 24.36 -15.29 12.70
C ILE A 82 24.39 -16.30 13.87
N ASN A 83 23.23 -16.83 14.25
CA ASN A 83 23.11 -17.79 15.35
C ASN A 83 23.69 -19.19 15.05
N THR A 84 23.91 -19.52 13.78
CA THR A 84 24.40 -20.83 13.34
C THR A 84 25.81 -20.80 12.73
N LEU A 85 26.48 -19.64 12.75
CA LEU A 85 27.78 -19.44 12.11
C LEU A 85 28.82 -20.44 12.60
N ASP A 86 28.92 -20.65 13.91
CA ASP A 86 29.94 -21.52 14.49
C ASP A 86 29.79 -22.97 14.02
N THR A 87 28.55 -23.46 13.89
CA THR A 87 28.27 -24.82 13.40
C THR A 87 28.45 -24.98 11.89
N ARG A 88 28.30 -23.90 11.12
CA ARG A 88 28.33 -23.91 9.65
C ARG A 88 29.67 -23.48 9.07
N LYS A 89 30.57 -22.99 9.92
CA LYS A 89 31.90 -22.54 9.52
C LYS A 89 32.71 -23.73 9.02
N ARG A 90 33.23 -23.63 7.80
CA ARG A 90 34.21 -24.56 7.27
C ARG A 90 35.60 -24.04 7.61
N GLU A 91 36.45 -24.92 8.12
CA GLU A 91 37.86 -24.57 8.34
C GLU A 91 38.55 -24.35 6.99
N PRO A 92 39.36 -23.29 6.85
CA PRO A 92 40.09 -23.06 5.61
C PRO A 92 41.09 -24.20 5.39
N ALA A 93 41.10 -24.77 4.17
CA ALA A 93 42.14 -25.69 3.79
C ALA A 93 43.49 -24.94 3.75
N PRO A 94 44.60 -25.54 4.23
CA PRO A 94 45.91 -24.95 4.10
C PRO A 94 46.26 -24.80 2.62
N ILE A 95 46.67 -23.60 2.22
CA ILE A 95 47.07 -23.30 0.84
C ILE A 95 48.59 -23.46 0.75
N ASN A 96 49.07 -24.16 -0.27
CA ASN A 96 50.50 -24.28 -0.54
C ASN A 96 51.04 -22.96 -1.12
N GLU A 97 52.29 -22.60 -0.82
CA GLU A 97 52.92 -21.36 -1.30
C GLU A 97 52.91 -21.27 -2.83
N GLU A 98 53.11 -22.40 -3.52
CA GLU A 98 53.04 -22.48 -4.97
C GLU A 98 51.67 -22.06 -5.52
N ASP A 99 50.59 -22.46 -4.85
CA ASP A 99 49.22 -22.15 -5.28
C ASP A 99 48.85 -20.69 -5.00
N GLU A 100 49.40 -20.11 -3.93
CA GLU A 100 49.30 -18.67 -3.69
C GLU A 100 50.00 -17.87 -4.79
N ILE A 101 51.22 -18.26 -5.17
CA ILE A 101 51.96 -17.63 -6.27
C ILE A 101 51.17 -17.74 -7.59
N LYS A 102 50.62 -18.91 -7.92
CA LYS A 102 49.75 -19.10 -9.09
C LYS A 102 48.56 -18.15 -9.07
N ARG A 103 47.87 -18.03 -7.92
CA ARG A 103 46.74 -17.10 -7.76
C ARG A 103 47.17 -15.65 -8.00
N ILE A 104 48.32 -15.23 -7.47
CA ILE A 104 48.86 -13.88 -7.67
C ILE A 104 49.12 -13.60 -9.16
N VAL A 105 49.73 -14.56 -9.86
CA VAL A 105 50.00 -14.44 -11.31
C VAL A 105 48.69 -14.30 -12.09
N ILE A 106 47.71 -15.17 -11.84
CA ILE A 106 46.39 -15.13 -12.50
C ILE A 106 45.69 -13.78 -12.24
N LEU A 107 45.72 -13.28 -11.01
CA LEU A 107 45.10 -11.99 -10.69
C LEU A 107 45.78 -10.82 -11.40
N LYS A 108 47.11 -10.84 -11.53
CA LYS A 108 47.87 -9.82 -12.28
C LYS A 108 47.51 -9.86 -13.76
N GLU A 109 47.44 -11.04 -14.36
CA GLU A 109 47.05 -11.21 -15.77
C GLU A 109 45.60 -10.79 -16.01
N TYR A 110 44.69 -11.19 -15.12
CA TYR A 110 43.30 -10.76 -15.16
C TYR A 110 43.18 -9.24 -15.08
N ALA A 111 43.89 -8.59 -14.15
CA ALA A 111 43.89 -7.14 -14.03
C ALA A 111 44.38 -6.46 -15.32
N ARG A 112 45.46 -6.96 -15.94
CA ARG A 112 45.94 -6.45 -17.24
C ARG A 112 44.87 -6.61 -18.33
N SER A 113 44.24 -7.79 -18.42
CA SER A 113 43.15 -8.05 -19.37
C SER A 113 41.98 -7.07 -19.21
N ARG A 114 41.54 -6.82 -17.96
CA ARG A 114 40.45 -5.87 -17.68
C ARG A 114 40.80 -4.43 -18.07
N VAL A 115 42.05 -4.01 -17.86
CA VAL A 115 42.51 -2.69 -18.28
C VAL A 115 42.53 -2.57 -19.81
N LEU A 116 43.02 -3.59 -20.52
CA LEU A 116 43.01 -3.62 -21.99
C LEU A 116 41.58 -3.50 -22.54
N LEU A 117 40.65 -4.32 -22.05
CA LEU A 117 39.24 -4.29 -22.45
C LEU A 117 38.59 -2.92 -22.15
N ALA A 118 38.90 -2.31 -21.00
CA ALA A 118 38.40 -0.98 -20.67
C ALA A 118 38.93 0.09 -21.64
N ASN A 119 40.22 0.03 -21.98
CA ASN A 119 40.83 0.95 -22.95
C ASN A 119 40.24 0.79 -24.35
N GLU A 120 39.97 -0.44 -24.78
CA GLU A 120 39.30 -0.73 -26.06
C GLU A 120 37.88 -0.16 -26.09
N ASN A 121 37.10 -0.36 -25.02
CA ASN A 121 35.77 0.22 -24.90
C ASN A 121 35.80 1.76 -24.98
N VAL A 122 36.71 2.38 -24.23
CA VAL A 122 36.88 3.85 -24.26
C VAL A 122 37.29 4.33 -25.65
N ARG A 123 38.20 3.62 -26.33
CA ARG A 123 38.60 3.92 -27.70
C ARG A 123 37.42 3.82 -28.67
N TRP A 124 36.66 2.72 -28.60
CA TRP A 124 35.49 2.50 -29.44
C TRP A 124 34.44 3.60 -29.27
N ILE A 125 34.11 3.96 -28.02
CA ILE A 125 33.19 5.07 -27.72
C ILE A 125 33.73 6.37 -28.33
N LYS A 126 34.99 6.74 -28.06
CA LYS A 126 35.60 7.97 -28.60
C LYS A 126 35.56 8.02 -30.12
N ASP A 127 35.89 6.91 -30.77
CA ASP A 127 35.89 6.82 -32.24
C ASP A 127 34.46 6.89 -32.79
N ALA A 128 33.49 6.23 -32.17
CA ALA A 128 32.07 6.31 -32.54
C ALA A 128 31.54 7.75 -32.41
N THR A 129 31.80 8.42 -31.29
CA THR A 129 31.39 9.80 -31.07
C THR A 129 32.07 10.75 -32.06
N LYS A 130 33.37 10.56 -32.36
CA LYS A 130 34.08 11.36 -33.37
C LYS A 130 33.48 11.20 -34.76
N ARG A 131 33.11 9.97 -35.15
CA ARG A 131 32.43 9.70 -36.42
C ARG A 131 31.05 10.35 -36.46
N GLN A 132 30.29 10.26 -35.37
CA GLN A 132 29.00 10.93 -35.23
C GLN A 132 29.13 12.45 -35.41
N PHE A 133 30.07 13.09 -34.72
CA PHE A 133 30.30 14.53 -34.87
C PHE A 133 30.67 14.94 -36.30
N ARG A 134 31.60 14.23 -36.93
CA ARG A 134 31.97 14.49 -38.34
C ARG A 134 30.79 14.34 -39.28
N ALA A 135 29.94 13.33 -39.06
CA ALA A 135 28.73 13.15 -39.86
C ALA A 135 27.75 14.30 -39.68
N LEU A 136 27.58 14.80 -38.45
CA LEU A 136 26.72 15.96 -38.16
C LEU A 136 27.27 17.27 -38.74
N GLU A 137 28.60 17.48 -38.70
CA GLU A 137 29.25 18.63 -39.34
C GLU A 137 29.05 18.61 -40.85
N ALA A 138 29.27 17.45 -41.50
CA ALA A 138 29.02 17.28 -42.92
C ALA A 138 27.54 17.51 -43.27
N LEU A 139 26.61 16.97 -42.46
CA LEU A 139 25.18 17.15 -42.65
C LEU A 139 24.79 18.63 -42.56
N LYS A 140 25.37 19.38 -41.60
CA LYS A 140 25.12 20.80 -41.42
C LYS A 140 25.54 21.64 -42.63
N MET A 141 26.63 21.26 -43.30
CA MET A 141 27.10 21.94 -44.52
C MET A 141 26.21 21.64 -45.73
N VAL A 142 25.64 20.44 -45.81
CA VAL A 142 24.78 20.01 -46.94
C VAL A 142 23.34 20.51 -46.76
N SER A 143 22.76 20.35 -45.57
CA SER A 143 21.38 20.75 -45.28
C SER A 143 21.19 21.16 -43.80
N PRO A 144 20.91 22.44 -43.51
CA PRO A 144 20.70 22.90 -42.15
C PRO A 144 19.36 22.43 -41.55
N GLU A 145 18.37 22.11 -42.38
CA GLU A 145 17.06 21.62 -41.93
C GLU A 145 17.16 20.20 -41.37
N LEU A 146 17.84 19.30 -42.09
CA LEU A 146 18.08 17.92 -41.63
C LEU A 146 18.97 17.85 -40.39
N TYR A 147 19.92 18.78 -40.26
CA TYR A 147 20.72 18.91 -39.04
C TYR A 147 19.83 19.23 -37.83
N LYS A 148 18.89 20.17 -37.96
CA LYS A 148 17.96 20.54 -36.87
C LYS A 148 17.08 19.36 -36.44
N SER A 149 16.60 18.57 -37.39
CA SER A 149 15.80 17.37 -37.07
C SER A 149 16.66 16.28 -36.40
N ALA A 150 17.88 16.02 -36.90
CA ALA A 150 18.76 14.99 -36.34
C ALA A 150 19.26 15.30 -34.92
N VAL A 151 19.42 16.59 -34.58
CA VAL A 151 19.83 17.04 -33.23
C VAL A 151 18.64 17.13 -32.27
N SER A 152 17.41 17.23 -32.79
CA SER A 152 16.23 17.27 -31.93
C SER A 152 16.12 15.99 -31.10
N ASN A 153 15.88 16.13 -29.80
CA ASN A 153 15.69 14.98 -28.92
C ASN A 153 14.41 14.26 -29.36
N GLU A 154 14.52 13.01 -29.78
CA GLU A 154 13.32 12.22 -30.03
C GLU A 154 12.54 12.02 -28.73
N ASN A 155 11.22 12.22 -28.78
CA ASN A 155 10.29 11.96 -27.67
C ASN A 155 10.15 10.46 -27.34
N CYS A 156 10.96 9.58 -27.92
CA CYS A 156 11.05 8.17 -27.57
C CYS A 156 11.84 8.02 -26.24
N GLY A 157 11.34 8.68 -25.19
CA GLY A 157 11.82 8.53 -23.83
C GLY A 157 11.52 7.12 -23.33
N LEU A 158 12.57 6.41 -22.93
CA LEU A 158 12.63 5.12 -22.20
C LEU A 158 11.28 4.64 -21.60
N PRO A 159 10.92 3.35 -21.78
CA PRO A 159 11.79 2.24 -21.39
C PRO A 159 11.89 1.15 -22.47
N SER A 160 13.03 1.08 -23.15
CA SER A 160 13.40 -0.14 -23.87
C SER A 160 13.74 -1.21 -22.83
N ILE A 161 12.90 -2.24 -22.72
CA ILE A 161 13.24 -3.44 -21.95
C ILE A 161 14.14 -4.27 -22.87
N MET A 162 15.43 -4.28 -22.57
CA MET A 162 16.40 -5.14 -23.24
C MET A 162 16.80 -6.23 -22.25
N GLU A 163 16.47 -7.47 -22.58
CA GLU A 163 16.92 -8.64 -21.83
C GLU A 163 18.38 -8.92 -22.18
N GLY A 164 19.16 -9.36 -21.19
CA GLY A 164 20.54 -9.79 -21.43
C GLY A 164 20.58 -11.06 -22.28
N PRO A 165 21.72 -11.36 -22.94
CA PRO A 165 21.87 -12.61 -23.68
C PRO A 165 21.78 -13.80 -22.73
N SER A 166 21.06 -14.85 -23.13
CA SER A 166 21.04 -16.12 -22.43
C SER A 166 22.35 -16.88 -22.64
N LEU A 167 22.71 -17.77 -21.70
CA LEU A 167 23.89 -18.64 -21.84
C LEU A 167 23.78 -19.55 -23.09
N THR A 168 22.57 -20.04 -23.33
CA THR A 168 22.21 -20.90 -24.47
C THR A 168 21.02 -20.27 -25.20
N PRO A 169 20.97 -20.28 -26.54
CA PRO A 169 19.80 -19.82 -27.28
C PRO A 169 18.55 -20.65 -26.95
N PRO A 170 17.34 -20.09 -27.13
CA PRO A 170 16.10 -20.83 -26.89
C PRO A 170 15.95 -22.01 -27.86
N ILE A 171 15.46 -23.13 -27.34
CA ILE A 171 15.18 -24.34 -28.13
C ILE A 171 13.77 -24.22 -28.73
N GLU A 172 13.66 -24.33 -30.05
CA GLU A 172 12.38 -24.30 -30.75
C GLU A 172 11.49 -25.48 -30.35
N GLY A 173 10.23 -25.19 -29.98
CA GLY A 173 9.25 -26.23 -29.64
C GLY A 173 9.43 -26.87 -28.26
N TYR A 174 10.32 -26.35 -27.41
CA TYR A 174 10.46 -26.82 -26.04
C TYR A 174 9.16 -26.56 -25.24
N LYS A 175 8.55 -27.64 -24.72
CA LYS A 175 7.39 -27.56 -23.84
C LYS A 175 7.88 -27.67 -22.39
N SER A 176 7.84 -26.55 -21.68
CA SER A 176 8.12 -26.53 -20.24
C SER A 176 7.13 -27.41 -19.48
N PRO A 177 7.55 -28.11 -18.42
CA PRO A 177 6.63 -28.84 -17.56
C PRO A 177 5.69 -27.88 -16.81
N ASP A 178 4.48 -28.36 -16.47
CA ASP A 178 3.50 -27.58 -15.74
C ASP A 178 3.92 -27.34 -14.28
N GLY A 179 3.64 -26.15 -13.76
CA GLY A 179 3.90 -25.79 -12.36
C GLY A 179 3.20 -24.50 -11.91
N ASP A 180 2.86 -24.43 -10.62
CA ASP A 180 2.20 -23.26 -10.03
C ASP A 180 3.23 -22.26 -9.49
N TYR A 181 3.17 -21.01 -9.95
CA TYR A 181 3.93 -19.91 -9.35
C TYR A 181 3.21 -19.35 -8.12
N LYS A 182 3.89 -19.34 -6.97
CA LYS A 182 3.40 -18.70 -5.74
C LYS A 182 4.34 -17.57 -5.35
N ASP A 183 3.81 -16.35 -5.32
CA ASP A 183 4.56 -15.19 -4.85
C ASP A 183 4.68 -15.22 -3.32
N ILE A 184 5.91 -15.32 -2.81
CA ILE A 184 6.24 -15.35 -1.37
C ILE A 184 6.94 -14.03 -0.97
N THR A 185 6.88 -12.99 -1.80
CA THR A 185 7.51 -11.70 -1.50
C THR A 185 6.96 -11.10 -0.21
N LYS A 186 7.88 -10.69 0.69
CA LYS A 186 7.49 -10.12 1.99
C LYS A 186 6.86 -8.75 1.79
N GLN A 187 5.63 -8.59 2.27
CA GLN A 187 4.95 -7.30 2.23
C GLN A 187 5.34 -6.42 3.43
N TRP A 188 6.08 -5.35 3.15
CA TRP A 188 6.45 -4.35 4.15
C TRP A 188 5.37 -3.26 4.23
N VAL A 189 4.32 -3.53 5.02
CA VAL A 189 3.20 -2.60 5.20
C VAL A 189 3.61 -1.45 6.14
N GLN A 190 3.47 -0.22 5.67
CA GLN A 190 3.61 0.95 6.55
C GLN A 190 2.44 0.96 7.55
N PRO A 191 2.67 1.31 8.82
CA PRO A 191 1.60 1.33 9.81
C PRO A 191 0.45 2.23 9.33
N GLU A 192 -0.72 1.64 9.13
CA GLU A 192 -1.85 2.37 8.58
C GLU A 192 -2.34 3.48 9.54
N LEU A 193 -2.94 4.51 8.96
CA LEU A 193 -3.57 5.63 9.68
C LEU A 193 -4.42 5.18 10.89
N PRO A 194 -5.29 4.14 10.82
CA PRO A 194 -6.12 3.72 11.95
C PRO A 194 -5.32 3.27 13.19
N LEU A 195 -4.20 2.57 13.00
CA LEU A 195 -3.35 2.09 14.10
C LEU A 195 -2.62 3.26 14.78
N LEU A 196 -2.16 4.23 13.98
CA LEU A 196 -1.54 5.46 14.47
C LEU A 196 -2.57 6.37 15.14
N ILE A 197 -3.79 6.44 14.62
CA ILE A 197 -4.93 7.17 15.19
C ILE A 197 -5.29 6.63 16.58
N LYS A 198 -5.29 5.30 16.77
CA LYS A 198 -5.47 4.64 18.07
C LYS A 198 -4.31 4.94 19.02
N LYS A 199 -3.06 4.85 18.55
CA LYS A 199 -1.84 5.13 19.32
C LYS A 199 -1.69 6.60 19.76
N PHE A 200 -2.12 7.56 18.94
CA PHE A 200 -2.05 9.00 19.23
C PHE A 200 -3.34 9.58 19.82
N GLY A 201 -4.39 8.76 20.00
CA GLY A 201 -5.68 9.19 20.53
C GLY A 201 -6.42 10.20 19.63
N VAL A 202 -6.10 10.22 18.33
CA VAL A 202 -6.64 11.15 17.33
C VAL A 202 -8.04 10.73 16.86
N GLY A 203 -8.40 9.46 17.02
CA GLY A 203 -9.69 8.92 16.54
C GLY A 203 -10.89 9.52 17.25
N ARG A 204 -10.69 10.03 18.46
CA ARG A 204 -11.71 10.77 19.24
C ARG A 204 -11.85 12.23 18.83
N LEU A 205 -10.92 12.75 18.02
CA LEU A 205 -10.87 14.16 17.60
C LEU A 205 -11.67 14.40 16.33
N ILE A 206 -11.72 13.40 15.44
CA ILE A 206 -12.49 13.38 14.20
C ILE A 206 -13.87 12.82 14.52
N LYS A 207 -14.86 13.68 14.76
CA LYS A 207 -16.25 13.24 14.79
C LYS A 207 -16.67 12.99 13.34
N THR A 208 -16.71 11.73 12.91
CA THR A 208 -17.38 11.42 11.64
C THR A 208 -18.89 11.64 11.81
N PRO A 209 -19.55 12.39 10.91
CA PRO A 209 -21.00 12.51 10.92
C PRO A 209 -21.63 11.11 10.80
N THR A 210 -22.76 10.91 11.47
CA THR A 210 -23.44 9.61 11.60
C THR A 210 -23.73 8.95 10.26
N PHE A 211 -24.10 9.74 9.24
CA PHE A 211 -24.31 9.28 7.87
C PHE A 211 -23.05 8.64 7.24
N GLN A 212 -21.88 9.26 7.39
CA GLN A 212 -20.64 8.72 6.83
C GLN A 212 -20.20 7.43 7.51
N LYS A 213 -20.47 7.27 8.82
CA LYS A 213 -20.23 6.00 9.53
C LYS A 213 -21.08 4.87 8.95
N LYS A 214 -22.37 5.14 8.74
CA LYS A 214 -23.32 4.17 8.18
C LYS A 214 -22.92 3.73 6.77
N LEU A 215 -22.44 4.66 5.94
CA LEU A 215 -21.93 4.39 4.59
C LEU A 215 -20.64 3.55 4.61
N LEU A 216 -19.75 3.80 5.56
CA LEU A 216 -18.51 3.03 5.76
C LEU A 216 -18.79 1.60 6.25
N GLU A 217 -19.78 1.44 7.13
CA GLU A 217 -20.24 0.11 7.58
C GLU A 217 -20.85 -0.68 6.42
N GLN A 218 -21.69 -0.06 5.60
CA GLN A 218 -22.26 -0.69 4.40
C GLN A 218 -21.18 -1.15 3.41
N ARG A 219 -20.16 -0.33 3.14
CA ARG A 219 -19.03 -0.72 2.27
C ARG A 219 -18.21 -1.88 2.85
N LYS A 220 -17.95 -1.88 4.16
CA LYS A 220 -17.21 -2.98 4.81
C LYS A 220 -17.99 -4.29 4.81
N SER A 221 -19.32 -4.23 4.98
CA SER A 221 -20.19 -5.41 4.84
C SER A 221 -20.12 -5.98 3.43
N GLN A 222 -20.17 -5.13 2.40
CA GLN A 222 -20.05 -5.54 1.00
C GLN A 222 -18.66 -6.10 0.66
N GLU A 223 -17.57 -5.47 1.13
CA GLU A 223 -16.20 -5.99 0.95
C GLU A 223 -15.96 -7.32 1.67
N GLY A 224 -16.63 -7.54 2.81
CA GLY A 224 -16.57 -8.81 3.56
C GLY A 224 -17.39 -9.94 2.92
N GLU A 225 -18.46 -9.60 2.21
CA GLU A 225 -19.26 -10.55 1.42
C GLU A 225 -18.53 -10.93 0.12
N ASN A 226 -17.97 -9.96 -0.61
CA ASN A 226 -17.18 -10.22 -1.83
C ASN A 226 -15.95 -11.11 -1.55
N LYS A 227 -15.29 -10.93 -0.40
CA LYS A 227 -14.15 -11.79 0.00
C LYS A 227 -14.54 -13.22 0.39
N LYS A 228 -15.81 -13.47 0.75
CA LYS A 228 -16.32 -14.82 1.03
C LYS A 228 -16.77 -15.56 -0.24
N GLU A 229 -17.12 -14.83 -1.30
CA GLU A 229 -17.48 -15.42 -2.59
C GLU A 229 -16.26 -15.79 -3.46
N GLU A 230 -15.09 -15.22 -3.19
CA GLU A 230 -13.83 -15.54 -3.91
C GLU A 230 -13.05 -16.76 -3.37
N GLU A 231 -13.53 -17.48 -2.35
CA GLU A 231 -12.95 -18.78 -1.98
C GLU A 231 -13.39 -19.87 -2.99
N PRO A 232 -12.47 -20.57 -3.67
CA PRO A 232 -12.84 -21.48 -4.74
C PRO A 232 -13.57 -22.72 -4.21
N LYS A 233 -14.83 -22.88 -4.63
CA LYS A 233 -15.60 -24.14 -4.51
C LYS A 233 -14.76 -25.28 -5.10
N LYS A 234 -14.28 -26.20 -4.25
CA LYS A 234 -13.68 -27.47 -4.64
C LYS A 234 -14.63 -28.20 -5.59
N LYS A 235 -14.30 -28.24 -6.88
CA LYS A 235 -15.05 -29.04 -7.86
C LYS A 235 -14.70 -30.51 -7.65
N THR A 236 -15.63 -31.27 -7.08
CA THR A 236 -15.69 -32.72 -7.23
C THR A 236 -15.94 -33.04 -8.71
N ALA A 237 -14.98 -33.65 -9.39
CA ALA A 237 -15.17 -34.16 -10.74
C ALA A 237 -15.59 -35.63 -10.63
N THR A 238 -16.78 -35.92 -11.16
CA THR A 238 -17.27 -37.27 -11.45
C THR A 238 -17.34 -37.39 -12.97
N ALA A 239 -16.55 -38.31 -13.53
CA ALA A 239 -16.72 -39.10 -14.74
C ALA A 239 -15.37 -39.71 -15.11
#